data_AF-A0A238JP27-F1
#
_entry.id   AF-A0A238JP27-F1
#
_cell.length_a   1.000
_cell.length_b   1.000
_cell.length_c   1.000
_cell.angle_alpha   90.00
_cell.angle_beta   90.00
_cell.angle_gamma   90.00
#
_symmetry.space_group_name_H-M   'P 1'
#
loop_
_entity.id
_entity.type
_entity.pdbx_description
1 polymer ?
#
loop_
_entity_poly.entity_id
_entity_poly.type
_entity_poly.pdbx_seq_one_letter_code
_entity_poly.pdbx_strand_id
1 'polypeptide(L)'
;MGKTKPVATVFIDTNILKFSAIKKHVYRAKKTTANWGGTEFETEIHEPHTVNDLHKIKNEVQKRDAVFLGMLAYAGTSEWLNFYIHREVDLETWGLPGMASPSGRFFECTIHEVPDPVAPQSRIIIGGNKKFKEHILDFVCRIKHPRFIELTKMTGAYQGASKTLNLNQALDAYHIWCAESAEIEYFLTMDYKLQKVVGRSKIETSVKVVTPDQLLRLVIPKFGFVGAIKFMWNGYKFAKPRVGFDEGKGWT
;
A
#
# COMPACT_ATOMS: atom_id res chain seq x y z
N MET A 1 -14.07 -21.80 16.06
CA MET A 1 -14.11 -20.38 16.46
C MET A 1 -14.97 -19.65 15.46
N GLY A 2 -16.10 -19.07 15.89
CA GLY A 2 -16.97 -18.33 14.98
C GLY A 2 -16.21 -17.15 14.38
N LYS A 3 -16.29 -16.95 13.07
CA LYS A 3 -15.69 -15.80 12.38
C LYS A 3 -16.33 -14.53 12.95
N THR A 4 -15.62 -13.84 13.84
CA THR A 4 -16.01 -12.51 14.29
C THR A 4 -15.89 -11.58 13.10
N LYS A 5 -16.96 -10.80 12.83
CA LYS A 5 -16.94 -9.77 11.78
C LYS A 5 -15.73 -8.85 12.02
N PRO A 6 -14.97 -8.46 10.97
CA PRO A 6 -13.87 -7.51 11.13
C PRO A 6 -14.41 -6.21 11.73
N VAL A 7 -13.59 -5.52 12.54
CA VAL A 7 -13.99 -4.27 13.19
C VAL A 7 -13.98 -3.06 12.25
N ALA A 8 -13.31 -3.22 11.09
CA ALA A 8 -13.25 -2.24 10.04
C ALA A 8 -12.80 -2.84 8.70
N THR A 9 -13.27 -2.24 7.60
CA THR A 9 -12.76 -2.46 6.24
C THR A 9 -11.87 -1.30 5.81
N VAL A 10 -10.77 -1.60 5.13
CA VAL A 10 -9.73 -0.62 4.79
C VAL A 10 -9.29 -0.79 3.34
N PHE A 11 -9.42 0.28 2.54
CA PHE A 11 -8.87 0.36 1.20
C PHE A 11 -7.42 0.81 1.29
N ILE A 12 -6.51 0.09 0.64
CA ILE A 12 -5.08 0.35 0.62
C ILE A 12 -4.71 1.12 -0.65
N ASP A 13 -4.09 2.28 -0.48
CA ASP A 13 -3.50 3.05 -1.56
C ASP A 13 -2.12 2.50 -1.98
N THR A 14 -1.68 2.76 -3.22
CA THR A 14 -0.40 2.28 -3.77
C THR A 14 0.78 2.69 -2.88
N ASN A 15 0.73 3.90 -2.31
CA ASN A 15 1.81 4.39 -1.47
C ASN A 15 2.00 3.55 -0.19
N ILE A 16 0.95 2.90 0.32
CA ILE A 16 1.04 2.04 1.49
C ILE A 16 1.88 0.81 1.16
N LEU A 17 1.63 0.18 0.02
CA LEU A 17 2.40 -0.97 -0.45
C LEU A 17 3.86 -0.59 -0.72
N LYS A 18 4.08 0.60 -1.29
CA LYS A 18 5.42 1.16 -1.46
C LYS A 18 6.16 1.34 -0.13
N PHE A 19 5.50 1.88 0.88
CA PHE A 19 6.10 2.11 2.20
C PHE A 19 6.13 0.87 3.09
N SER A 20 5.37 -0.19 2.76
CA SER A 20 5.51 -1.50 3.40
C SER A 20 6.66 -2.32 2.82
N ALA A 21 7.10 -2.05 1.58
CA ALA A 21 8.23 -2.70 0.91
C ALA A 21 9.63 -2.28 1.43
N ILE A 22 9.77 -2.14 2.74
CA ILE A 22 11.02 -1.75 3.41
C ILE A 22 12.00 -2.92 3.57
N LYS A 23 11.53 -4.16 3.71
CA LYS A 23 12.39 -5.33 3.91
C LYS A 23 12.44 -6.15 2.63
N LYS A 24 13.65 -6.33 2.06
CA LYS A 24 13.84 -6.98 0.77
C LYS A 24 14.87 -8.09 0.87
N HIS A 25 14.64 -9.15 0.09
CA HIS A 25 15.63 -10.19 -0.15
C HIS A 25 16.40 -9.82 -1.41
N VAL A 26 17.72 -9.74 -1.28
CA VAL A 26 18.65 -9.42 -2.37
C VAL A 26 19.78 -10.41 -2.36
N TYR A 27 20.40 -10.65 -3.50
CA TYR A 27 21.65 -11.40 -3.57
C TYR A 27 22.82 -10.42 -3.54
N ARG A 28 23.82 -10.66 -2.69
CA ARG A 28 25.07 -9.90 -2.67
C ARG A 28 26.20 -10.76 -3.20
N ALA A 29 26.95 -10.21 -4.14
CA ALA A 29 28.17 -10.81 -4.66
C ALA A 29 29.21 -10.94 -3.54
N LYS A 30 29.88 -12.10 -3.49
CA LYS A 30 30.97 -12.39 -2.57
C LYS A 30 32.00 -13.23 -3.30
N LYS A 31 33.25 -12.78 -3.27
CA LYS A 31 34.38 -13.56 -3.79
C LYS A 31 34.65 -14.73 -2.86
N THR A 32 34.80 -15.92 -3.43
CA THR A 32 35.12 -17.14 -2.70
C THR A 32 36.05 -18.01 -3.53
N THR A 33 36.83 -18.86 -2.87
CA THR A 33 37.60 -19.90 -3.53
C THR A 33 36.75 -21.15 -3.61
N ALA A 34 36.49 -21.64 -4.83
CA ALA A 34 35.78 -22.89 -5.06
C ALA A 34 36.76 -23.96 -5.50
N ASN A 35 36.55 -25.20 -5.03
CA ASN A 35 37.25 -26.37 -5.54
C ASN A 35 36.29 -27.13 -6.46
N TRP A 36 36.67 -27.29 -7.73
CA TRP A 36 35.94 -28.12 -8.69
C TRP A 36 36.90 -29.10 -9.35
N GLY A 37 36.69 -30.39 -9.10
CA GLY A 37 37.53 -31.44 -9.67
C GLY A 37 38.99 -31.41 -9.21
N GLY A 38 39.27 -30.91 -8.00
CA GLY A 38 40.62 -30.82 -7.44
C GLY A 38 41.38 -29.54 -7.82
N THR A 39 40.80 -28.69 -8.67
CA THR A 39 41.36 -27.37 -9.02
C THR A 39 40.68 -26.29 -8.20
N GLU A 40 41.47 -25.46 -7.54
CA GLU A 40 40.99 -24.27 -6.82
C GLU A 40 41.01 -23.04 -7.74
N PHE A 41 39.93 -22.27 -7.74
CA PHE A 41 39.86 -20.99 -8.44
C PHE A 41 39.00 -19.99 -7.68
N GLU A 42 39.31 -18.71 -7.84
CA GLU A 42 38.47 -17.64 -7.34
C GLU A 42 37.22 -17.50 -8.22
N THR A 43 36.06 -17.47 -7.58
CA THR A 43 34.79 -17.22 -8.25
C THR A 43 33.94 -16.25 -7.43
N GLU A 44 32.99 -15.61 -8.10
CA GLU A 44 31.97 -14.79 -7.45
C GLU A 44 30.72 -15.65 -7.23
N ILE A 45 30.32 -15.82 -5.97
CA ILE A 45 29.02 -16.41 -5.63
C ILE A 45 28.10 -15.32 -5.12
N HIS A 46 26.81 -15.54 -5.29
CA HIS A 46 25.77 -14.63 -4.85
C HIS A 46 25.08 -15.23 -3.62
N GLU A 47 25.29 -14.64 -2.44
CA GLU A 47 24.66 -15.11 -1.20
C GLU A 47 23.35 -14.33 -0.94
N PRO A 48 22.29 -15.00 -0.43
CA PRO A 48 21.05 -14.33 -0.08
C PRO A 48 21.28 -13.43 1.14
N HIS A 49 20.78 -12.20 1.06
CA HIS A 49 20.83 -11.19 2.09
C HIS A 49 19.47 -10.54 2.28
N THR A 50 19.23 -10.09 3.51
CA THR A 50 18.07 -9.26 3.83
C THR A 50 18.55 -7.83 4.06
N VAL A 51 17.95 -6.90 3.33
CA VAL A 51 18.17 -5.45 3.49
C VAL A 51 16.94 -4.79 4.08
N ASN A 52 17.15 -3.74 4.85
CA ASN A 52 16.08 -2.93 5.40
C ASN A 52 16.23 -1.47 4.99
N ASP A 53 15.34 -1.00 4.12
CA ASP A 53 15.32 0.35 3.59
C ASP A 53 14.61 1.38 4.50
N LEU A 54 14.15 1.00 5.70
CA LEU A 54 13.49 1.91 6.64
C LEU A 54 14.37 3.12 6.98
N HIS A 55 15.69 2.92 7.11
CA HIS A 55 16.66 3.99 7.37
C HIS A 55 16.78 5.00 6.21
N LYS A 56 16.36 4.63 4.99
CA LYS A 56 16.36 5.52 3.82
C LYS A 56 15.19 6.51 3.83
N ILE A 57 14.18 6.28 4.66
CA ILE A 57 13.05 7.21 4.85
C ILE A 57 13.54 8.37 5.74
N LYS A 58 13.74 9.54 5.13
CA LYS A 58 14.25 10.75 5.82
C LYS A 58 13.22 11.43 6.73
N ASN A 59 11.94 11.33 6.39
CA ASN A 59 10.89 11.98 7.15
C ASN A 59 10.48 11.08 8.32
N GLU A 60 10.69 11.56 9.56
CA GLU A 60 10.43 10.76 10.77
C GLU A 60 8.96 10.38 10.96
N VAL A 61 8.01 11.21 10.49
CA VAL A 61 6.58 10.88 10.54
C VAL A 61 6.28 9.72 9.58
N GLN A 62 6.79 9.77 8.35
CA GLN A 62 6.67 8.67 7.38
C GLN A 62 7.35 7.40 7.88
N LYS A 63 8.53 7.54 8.50
CA LYS A 63 9.29 6.41 9.04
C LYS A 63 8.53 5.73 10.17
N ARG A 64 7.95 6.51 11.10
CA ARG A 64 7.06 6.00 12.15
C ARG A 64 5.83 5.31 11.56
N ASP A 65 5.16 5.94 10.60
CA ASP A 65 3.95 5.39 9.99
C ASP A 65 4.25 4.10 9.19
N ALA A 66 5.44 3.98 8.58
CA ALA A 66 5.90 2.73 7.97
C ALA A 66 6.06 1.58 8.99
N VAL A 67 6.46 1.89 10.24
CA VAL A 67 6.45 0.90 11.33
C VAL A 67 5.02 0.50 11.69
N PHE A 68 4.09 1.45 11.73
CA PHE A 68 2.68 1.19 12.01
C PHE A 68 2.00 0.32 10.94
N LEU A 69 2.47 0.32 9.69
CA LEU A 69 2.00 -0.63 8.68
C LEU A 69 2.20 -2.09 9.10
N GLY A 70 3.31 -2.41 9.77
CA GLY A 70 3.52 -3.76 10.31
C GLY A 70 2.49 -4.14 11.38
N MET A 71 2.08 -3.19 12.23
CA MET A 71 1.04 -3.42 13.23
C MET A 71 -0.35 -3.57 12.58
N LEU A 72 -0.65 -2.76 11.56
CA LEU A 72 -1.89 -2.87 10.80
C LEU A 72 -1.98 -4.20 10.04
N ALA A 73 -0.86 -4.66 9.46
CA ALA A 73 -0.82 -5.97 8.83
C ALA A 73 -1.07 -7.11 9.83
N TYR A 74 -0.54 -7.02 11.06
CA TYR A 74 -0.88 -7.97 12.12
C TYR A 74 -2.40 -8.00 12.41
N ALA A 75 -3.05 -6.83 12.43
CA ALA A 75 -4.50 -6.78 12.61
C ALA A 75 -5.25 -7.45 11.43
N GLY A 76 -4.72 -7.36 10.21
CA GLY A 76 -5.25 -8.08 9.04
C GLY A 76 -5.06 -9.59 9.13
N THR A 77 -3.86 -10.05 9.46
CA THR A 77 -3.57 -11.48 9.67
C THR A 77 -4.40 -12.06 10.82
N SER A 78 -4.77 -11.23 11.79
CA SER A 78 -5.65 -11.62 12.91
C SER A 78 -7.15 -11.50 12.59
N GLU A 79 -7.51 -11.20 11.34
CA GLU A 79 -8.88 -10.97 10.85
C GLU A 79 -9.65 -9.86 11.61
N TRP A 80 -8.94 -8.94 12.26
CA TRP A 80 -9.55 -7.78 12.91
C TRP A 80 -9.84 -6.68 11.89
N LEU A 81 -9.00 -6.55 10.87
CA LEU A 81 -9.20 -5.65 9.74
C LEU A 81 -9.26 -6.46 8.46
N ASN A 82 -10.12 -6.05 7.53
CA ASN A 82 -10.07 -6.55 6.16
C ASN A 82 -9.49 -5.48 5.25
N PHE A 83 -8.49 -5.87 4.47
CA PHE A 83 -7.82 -4.99 3.52
C PHE A 83 -8.30 -5.22 2.10
N TYR A 84 -8.47 -4.13 1.37
CA TYR A 84 -9.00 -4.12 0.03
C TYR A 84 -8.11 -3.26 -0.88
N ILE A 85 -7.99 -3.64 -2.16
CA ILE A 85 -7.39 -2.82 -3.21
C ILE A 85 -8.28 -2.86 -4.45
N HIS A 86 -8.08 -1.90 -5.34
CA HIS A 86 -8.59 -1.99 -6.71
C HIS A 86 -7.48 -2.49 -7.64
N ARG A 87 -7.84 -3.10 -8.79
CA ARG A 87 -6.85 -3.56 -9.79
C ARG A 87 -5.86 -2.48 -10.24
N GLU A 88 -6.30 -1.23 -10.34
CA GLU A 88 -5.42 -0.11 -10.71
C GLU A 88 -4.30 0.11 -9.68
N VAL A 89 -4.58 -0.09 -8.37
CA VAL A 89 -3.55 -0.05 -7.32
C VAL A 89 -2.54 -1.18 -7.54
N ASP A 90 -3.02 -2.41 -7.80
CA ASP A 90 -2.12 -3.54 -8.07
C ASP A 90 -1.22 -3.25 -9.28
N LEU A 91 -1.81 -2.78 -10.38
CA LEU A 91 -1.08 -2.41 -11.59
C LEU A 91 -0.07 -1.27 -11.35
N GLU A 92 -0.38 -0.30 -10.50
CA GLU A 92 0.58 0.76 -10.13
C GLU A 92 1.77 0.23 -9.34
N THR A 93 1.60 -0.90 -8.62
CA THR A 93 2.74 -1.55 -7.96
C THR A 93 3.68 -2.25 -8.93
N TRP A 94 3.22 -2.58 -10.14
CA TRP A 94 4.05 -3.27 -11.11
C TRP A 94 5.24 -2.39 -11.51
N GLY A 95 6.45 -2.90 -11.26
CA GLY A 95 7.70 -2.17 -11.48
C GLY A 95 8.17 -1.32 -10.31
N LEU A 96 7.45 -1.29 -9.18
CA LEU A 96 7.99 -0.70 -7.94
C LEU A 96 9.02 -1.65 -7.29
N PRO A 97 10.12 -1.12 -6.74
CA PRO A 97 11.18 -1.95 -6.17
C PRO A 97 10.73 -2.62 -4.87
N GLY A 98 10.90 -3.94 -4.78
CA GLY A 98 10.64 -4.71 -3.57
C GLY A 98 9.20 -5.20 -3.40
N MET A 99 8.32 -5.03 -4.40
CA MET A 99 6.94 -5.54 -4.32
C MET A 99 6.85 -7.07 -4.27
N ALA A 100 7.89 -7.77 -4.72
CA ALA A 100 7.97 -9.23 -4.63
C ALA A 100 8.32 -9.74 -3.21
N SER A 101 8.75 -8.87 -2.29
CA SER A 101 9.05 -9.29 -0.92
C SER A 101 7.76 -9.49 -0.11
N PRO A 102 7.79 -10.29 0.97
CA PRO A 102 6.66 -10.42 1.88
C PRO A 102 6.15 -9.06 2.36
N SER A 103 7.05 -8.14 2.71
CA SER A 103 6.67 -6.80 3.17
C SER A 103 6.09 -5.92 2.04
N GLY A 104 6.53 -6.09 0.80
CA GLY A 104 5.97 -5.43 -0.37
C GLY A 104 4.56 -5.91 -0.72
N ARG A 105 4.25 -7.18 -0.45
CA ARG A 105 2.88 -7.74 -0.48
C ARG A 105 2.13 -7.51 0.83
N PHE A 106 2.30 -6.33 1.42
CA PHE A 106 1.72 -5.93 2.70
C PHE A 106 1.87 -6.97 3.82
N PHE A 107 3.09 -7.49 3.98
CA PHE A 107 3.45 -8.52 4.97
C PHE A 107 2.68 -9.84 4.81
N GLU A 108 2.36 -10.21 3.56
CA GLU A 108 1.58 -11.40 3.20
C GLU A 108 0.19 -11.44 3.82
N CYS A 109 -0.33 -10.26 4.21
CA CYS A 109 -1.71 -10.14 4.62
C CYS A 109 -2.63 -10.45 3.44
N THR A 110 -3.76 -11.10 3.72
CA THR A 110 -4.83 -11.25 2.72
C THR A 110 -5.34 -9.86 2.35
N ILE A 111 -5.33 -9.56 1.04
CA ILE A 111 -5.91 -8.36 0.45
C ILE A 111 -6.97 -8.82 -0.54
N HIS A 112 -8.15 -8.22 -0.45
CA HIS A 112 -9.27 -8.49 -1.34
C HIS A 112 -9.34 -7.45 -2.47
N GLU A 113 -9.87 -7.82 -3.62
CA GLU A 113 -10.10 -6.89 -4.71
C GLU A 113 -11.52 -6.31 -4.63
N VAL A 114 -11.68 -5.01 -4.87
CA VAL A 114 -12.99 -4.36 -5.07
C VAL A 114 -13.25 -4.13 -6.56
N PRO A 115 -14.52 -4.15 -7.00
CA PRO A 115 -14.86 -3.89 -8.39
C PRO A 115 -14.69 -2.40 -8.78
N ASP A 116 -14.66 -2.14 -10.09
CA ASP A 116 -14.78 -0.78 -10.63
C ASP A 116 -16.13 -0.14 -10.18
N PRO A 117 -16.17 1.17 -9.89
CA PRO A 117 -17.35 1.86 -9.39
C PRO A 117 -18.47 2.01 -10.45
N VAL A 118 -18.15 1.81 -11.73
CA VAL A 118 -19.10 1.88 -12.85
C VAL A 118 -18.87 0.74 -13.85
N ALA A 119 -19.96 0.23 -14.42
CA ALA A 119 -19.89 -0.72 -15.53
C ALA A 119 -19.53 0.00 -16.85
N PRO A 120 -18.83 -0.66 -17.79
CA PRO A 120 -18.32 -2.04 -17.69
C PRO A 120 -17.02 -2.14 -16.87
N GLN A 121 -16.95 -3.17 -16.03
CA GLN A 121 -15.82 -3.45 -15.12
C GLN A 121 -14.64 -4.16 -15.80
N SER A 122 -14.65 -4.23 -17.14
CA SER A 122 -13.60 -4.87 -17.92
C SER A 122 -13.11 -3.91 -19.00
N ARG A 123 -11.79 -3.90 -19.20
CA ARG A 123 -11.11 -3.05 -20.17
C ARG A 123 -10.03 -3.86 -20.84
N ILE A 124 -9.96 -3.76 -22.16
CA ILE A 124 -8.88 -4.34 -22.95
C ILE A 124 -7.83 -3.26 -23.14
N ILE A 125 -6.62 -3.49 -22.62
CA ILE A 125 -5.48 -2.62 -22.86
C ILE A 125 -4.73 -3.20 -24.06
N ILE A 126 -4.87 -2.55 -25.22
CA ILE A 126 -4.14 -2.93 -26.43
C ILE A 126 -2.80 -2.19 -26.42
N GLY A 127 -1.71 -2.95 -26.47
CA GLY A 127 -0.35 -2.42 -26.55
C GLY A 127 -0.11 -1.64 -27.85
N GLY A 128 0.81 -0.70 -27.81
CA GLY A 128 1.19 0.15 -28.94
C GLY A 128 2.28 1.14 -28.53
N ASN A 129 2.29 2.33 -29.16
CA ASN A 129 3.30 3.35 -28.89
C ASN A 129 3.11 4.10 -27.55
N LYS A 130 2.05 3.79 -26.79
CA LYS A 130 1.74 4.46 -25.52
C LYS A 130 2.30 3.69 -24.32
N LYS A 131 2.75 4.43 -23.32
CA LYS A 131 3.16 3.84 -22.03
C LYS A 131 1.92 3.49 -21.20
N PHE A 132 2.06 2.48 -20.34
CA PHE A 132 0.97 2.05 -19.45
C PHE A 132 0.30 3.19 -18.67
N LYS A 133 1.09 4.11 -18.10
CA LYS A 133 0.59 5.29 -17.37
C LYS A 133 -0.27 6.23 -18.22
N GLU A 134 -0.01 6.29 -19.52
CA GLU A 134 -0.78 7.12 -20.47
C GLU A 134 -2.15 6.50 -20.74
N HIS A 135 -2.26 5.16 -20.75
CA HIS A 135 -3.54 4.48 -20.86
C HIS A 135 -4.43 4.70 -19.62
N ILE A 136 -3.82 4.68 -18.43
CA ILE A 136 -4.53 5.03 -17.19
C ILE A 136 -5.02 6.48 -17.25
N LEU A 137 -4.16 7.42 -17.65
CA LEU A 137 -4.53 8.82 -17.79
C LEU A 137 -5.70 9.02 -18.75
N ASP A 138 -5.65 8.38 -19.92
CA ASP A 138 -6.74 8.42 -20.90
C ASP A 138 -8.04 7.90 -20.31
N PHE A 139 -7.99 6.81 -19.55
CA PHE A 139 -9.18 6.26 -18.89
C PHE A 139 -9.75 7.24 -17.86
N VAL A 140 -8.96 7.65 -16.89
CA VAL A 140 -9.40 8.50 -15.77
C VAL A 140 -9.93 9.84 -16.29
N CYS A 141 -9.27 10.44 -17.29
CA CYS A 141 -9.74 11.69 -17.91
C CYS A 141 -11.04 11.57 -18.71
N ARG A 142 -11.42 10.36 -19.15
CA ARG A 142 -12.64 10.13 -19.93
C ARG A 142 -13.87 9.88 -19.05
N ILE A 143 -13.70 9.65 -17.75
CA ILE A 143 -14.80 9.43 -16.84
C ILE A 143 -15.61 10.72 -16.69
N LYS A 144 -16.88 10.68 -17.12
CA LYS A 144 -17.83 11.81 -17.02
C LYS A 144 -18.84 11.65 -15.88
N HIS A 145 -18.66 10.64 -15.03
CA HIS A 145 -19.60 10.36 -13.95
C HIS A 145 -19.65 11.54 -12.95
N PRO A 146 -20.84 12.03 -12.56
CA PRO A 146 -20.96 13.20 -11.69
C PRO A 146 -20.17 13.04 -10.38
N ARG A 147 -20.29 11.86 -9.75
CA ARG A 147 -19.57 11.57 -8.50
C ARG A 147 -18.05 11.63 -8.66
N PHE A 148 -17.52 11.11 -9.77
CA PHE A 148 -16.09 11.18 -10.04
C PHE A 148 -15.63 12.63 -10.18
N ILE A 149 -16.37 13.45 -10.92
CA ILE A 149 -16.07 14.88 -11.09
C ILE A 149 -16.03 15.62 -9.75
N GLU A 150 -16.97 15.34 -8.83
CA GLU A 150 -16.92 15.88 -7.47
C GLU A 150 -15.65 15.47 -6.74
N LEU A 151 -15.30 14.18 -6.77
CA LEU A 151 -14.10 13.67 -6.11
C LEU A 151 -12.82 14.28 -6.72
N THR A 152 -12.76 14.53 -8.03
CA THR A 152 -11.62 15.25 -8.64
C THR A 152 -11.45 16.68 -8.14
N LYS A 153 -12.55 17.35 -7.76
CA LYS A 153 -12.49 18.67 -7.11
C LYS A 153 -12.02 18.53 -5.67
N MET A 154 -12.51 17.51 -4.96
CA MET A 154 -12.12 17.21 -3.58
C MET A 154 -10.62 16.93 -3.43
N THR A 155 -10.02 16.16 -4.34
CA THR A 155 -8.58 15.83 -4.31
C THR A 155 -7.68 16.93 -4.91
N GLY A 156 -8.27 17.96 -5.50
CA GLY A 156 -7.56 19.05 -6.18
C GLY A 156 -7.05 18.69 -7.58
N ALA A 157 -7.48 17.56 -8.15
CA ALA A 157 -7.15 17.16 -9.52
C ALA A 157 -7.74 18.11 -10.56
N TYR A 158 -8.93 18.63 -10.30
CA TYR A 158 -9.60 19.60 -11.16
C TYR A 158 -9.02 21.01 -10.97
N GLN A 159 -8.32 21.52 -11.98
CA GLN A 159 -7.67 22.83 -11.97
C GLN A 159 -8.39 23.89 -12.82
N GLY A 160 -9.64 23.64 -13.19
CA GLY A 160 -10.44 24.48 -14.08
C GLY A 160 -10.65 23.84 -15.46
N ALA A 161 -11.67 24.30 -16.19
CA ALA A 161 -12.12 23.68 -17.43
C ALA A 161 -11.10 23.72 -18.57
N SER A 162 -10.15 24.66 -18.53
CA SER A 162 -9.10 24.83 -19.54
C SER A 162 -7.84 24.01 -19.28
N LYS A 163 -7.77 23.28 -18.17
CA LYS A 163 -6.58 22.49 -17.78
C LYS A 163 -6.89 21.01 -17.73
N THR A 164 -5.92 20.20 -18.13
CA THR A 164 -5.96 18.75 -17.95
C THR A 164 -5.90 18.40 -16.47
N LEU A 165 -6.53 17.28 -16.09
CA LEU A 165 -6.48 16.80 -14.72
C LEU A 165 -5.05 16.45 -14.31
N ASN A 166 -4.69 16.74 -13.07
CA ASN A 166 -3.47 16.19 -12.49
C ASN A 166 -3.66 14.68 -12.31
N LEU A 167 -2.85 13.87 -13.02
CA LEU A 167 -2.99 12.41 -13.04
C LEU A 167 -3.00 11.78 -11.66
N ASN A 168 -2.03 12.11 -10.81
CA ASN A 168 -1.89 11.49 -9.50
C ASN A 168 -3.10 11.80 -8.62
N GLN A 169 -3.55 13.06 -8.60
CA GLN A 169 -4.72 13.46 -7.82
C GLN A 169 -6.03 12.91 -8.40
N ALA A 170 -6.09 12.69 -9.72
CA ALA A 170 -7.24 12.08 -10.38
C ALA A 170 -7.32 10.58 -10.08
N LEU A 171 -6.17 9.91 -9.96
CA LEU A 171 -6.08 8.54 -9.46
C LEU A 171 -6.50 8.44 -7.99
N ASP A 172 -6.05 9.37 -7.14
CA ASP A 172 -6.53 9.44 -5.76
C ASP A 172 -8.06 9.55 -5.70
N ALA A 173 -8.65 10.41 -6.54
CA ALA A 173 -10.10 10.55 -6.64
C ALA A 173 -10.77 9.25 -7.13
N TYR A 174 -10.14 8.54 -8.07
CA TYR A 174 -10.63 7.27 -8.59
C TYR A 174 -10.60 6.18 -7.52
N HIS A 175 -9.51 6.05 -6.76
CA HIS A 175 -9.37 5.05 -5.70
C HIS A 175 -10.32 5.34 -4.54
N ILE A 176 -10.52 6.60 -4.16
CA ILE A 176 -11.56 6.98 -3.19
C ILE A 176 -12.94 6.57 -3.71
N TRP A 177 -13.23 6.80 -5.00
CA TRP A 177 -14.51 6.40 -5.57
C TRP A 177 -14.72 4.88 -5.56
N CYS A 178 -13.68 4.10 -5.86
CA CYS A 178 -13.73 2.64 -5.74
C CYS A 178 -14.04 2.20 -4.30
N ALA A 179 -13.39 2.83 -3.32
CA ALA A 179 -13.65 2.57 -1.91
C ALA A 179 -15.08 2.96 -1.50
N GLU A 180 -15.61 4.08 -2.00
CA GLU A 180 -16.99 4.51 -1.74
C GLU A 180 -18.01 3.51 -2.30
N SER A 181 -17.84 3.11 -3.56
CA SER A 181 -18.75 2.18 -4.24
C SER A 181 -18.73 0.78 -3.65
N ALA A 182 -17.62 0.40 -2.99
CA ALA A 182 -17.49 -0.86 -2.28
C ALA A 182 -17.82 -0.76 -0.77
N GLU A 183 -18.39 0.37 -0.31
CA GLU A 183 -18.80 0.60 1.08
C GLU A 183 -17.65 0.41 2.10
N ILE A 184 -16.43 0.78 1.71
CA ILE A 184 -15.25 0.64 2.57
C ILE A 184 -15.20 1.79 3.58
N GLU A 185 -14.92 1.50 4.86
CA GLU A 185 -14.96 2.51 5.91
C GLU A 185 -13.78 3.50 5.85
N TYR A 186 -12.59 3.00 5.50
CA TYR A 186 -11.35 3.78 5.58
C TYR A 186 -10.54 3.70 4.29
N PHE A 187 -9.97 4.82 3.87
CA PHE A 187 -8.95 4.90 2.82
C PHE A 187 -7.60 5.16 3.47
N LEU A 188 -6.73 4.16 3.48
CA LEU A 188 -5.42 4.22 4.12
C LEU A 188 -4.39 4.77 3.13
N THR A 189 -3.78 5.90 3.47
CA THR A 189 -2.77 6.56 2.63
C THR A 189 -1.65 7.18 3.48
N MET A 190 -0.43 7.22 2.94
CA MET A 190 0.69 7.98 3.49
C MET A 190 0.96 9.28 2.72
N ASP A 191 0.05 9.69 1.82
CA ASP A 191 0.04 11.03 1.24
C ASP A 191 -0.64 12.02 2.19
N TYR A 192 0.17 12.65 3.04
CA TYR A 192 -0.30 13.68 3.97
C TYR A 192 -0.81 14.95 3.27
N LYS A 193 -0.45 15.18 1.99
CA LYS A 193 -1.02 16.30 1.23
C LYS A 193 -2.44 15.96 0.82
N LEU A 194 -2.69 14.76 0.30
CA LEU A 194 -4.03 14.29 -0.03
C LEU A 194 -4.95 14.39 1.19
N GLN A 195 -4.51 13.84 2.33
CA GLN A 195 -5.28 13.89 3.58
C GLN A 195 -5.63 15.33 4.00
N LYS A 196 -4.69 16.28 3.90
CA LYS A 196 -4.95 17.70 4.19
C LYS A 196 -5.91 18.35 3.20
N VAL A 197 -5.80 18.01 1.91
CA VAL A 197 -6.65 18.56 0.85
C VAL A 197 -8.08 18.07 1.02
N VAL A 198 -8.27 16.76 1.20
CA VAL A 198 -9.59 16.16 1.45
C VAL A 198 -10.20 16.72 2.73
N GLY A 199 -9.43 16.82 3.83
CA GLY A 199 -9.93 17.35 5.10
C GLY A 199 -10.32 18.83 5.10
N ARG A 200 -9.97 19.59 4.05
CA ARG A 200 -10.37 21.00 3.85
C ARG A 200 -11.49 21.15 2.83
N SER A 201 -11.82 20.09 2.11
CA SER A 201 -12.86 20.11 1.10
C SER A 201 -14.24 20.25 1.73
N LYS A 202 -15.15 20.92 1.03
CA LYS A 202 -16.60 20.93 1.36
C LYS A 202 -17.35 19.73 0.79
N ILE A 203 -16.71 19.01 -0.13
CA ILE A 203 -17.27 17.80 -0.74
C ILE A 203 -17.04 16.66 0.24
N GLU A 204 -18.13 16.03 0.65
CA GLU A 204 -18.11 14.91 1.59
C GLU A 204 -17.95 13.57 0.87
N THR A 205 -17.35 12.61 1.56
CA THR A 205 -17.17 11.22 1.15
C THR A 205 -17.58 10.30 2.31
N SER A 206 -18.17 9.14 2.00
CA SER A 206 -18.48 8.13 3.02
C SER A 206 -17.21 7.45 3.57
N VAL A 207 -16.10 7.54 2.84
CA VAL A 207 -14.83 6.89 3.17
C VAL A 207 -13.93 7.85 3.95
N LYS A 208 -13.44 7.41 5.11
CA LYS A 208 -12.53 8.23 5.91
C LYS A 208 -11.09 8.07 5.41
N VAL A 209 -10.54 9.13 4.81
CA VAL A 209 -9.11 9.19 4.42
C VAL A 209 -8.24 9.35 5.66
N VAL A 210 -7.40 8.36 5.94
CA VAL A 210 -6.63 8.25 7.18
C VAL A 210 -5.18 7.84 6.94
N THR A 211 -4.28 8.31 7.80
CA THR A 211 -2.90 7.82 7.88
C THR A 211 -2.79 6.58 8.77
N PRO A 212 -1.67 5.83 8.75
CA PRO A 212 -1.49 4.67 9.63
C PRO A 212 -1.67 4.96 11.13
N ASP A 213 -1.11 6.06 11.64
CA ASP A 213 -1.30 6.51 13.03
C ASP A 213 -2.78 6.79 13.35
N GLN A 214 -3.49 7.47 12.44
CA GLN A 214 -4.91 7.79 12.63
C GLN A 214 -5.78 6.54 12.61
N LEU A 215 -5.53 5.63 11.67
CA LEU A 215 -6.27 4.37 11.58
C LEU A 215 -6.10 3.57 12.87
N LEU A 216 -4.88 3.42 13.38
CA LEU A 216 -4.61 2.76 14.66
C LEU A 216 -5.43 3.38 15.81
N ARG A 217 -5.43 4.70 15.95
CA ARG A 217 -6.21 5.40 16.99
C ARG A 217 -7.71 5.15 16.88
N LEU A 218 -8.22 4.98 15.66
CA LEU A 218 -9.64 4.74 15.40
C LEU A 218 -10.06 3.29 15.63
N VAL A 219 -9.17 2.31 15.37
CA VAL A 219 -9.50 0.88 15.46
C VAL A 219 -9.13 0.25 16.80
N ILE A 220 -8.08 0.74 17.49
CA ILE A 220 -7.66 0.21 18.79
C ILE A 220 -8.81 0.21 19.82
N PRO A 221 -9.59 1.30 19.97
CA PRO A 221 -10.74 1.29 20.88
C PRO A 221 -11.80 0.24 20.51
N LYS A 222 -11.96 -0.07 19.21
CA LYS A 222 -12.91 -1.07 18.72
C LYS A 222 -12.52 -2.50 19.10
N PHE A 223 -11.26 -2.76 19.47
CA PHE A 223 -10.80 -4.08 19.92
C PHE A 223 -11.20 -4.41 21.38
N GLY A 224 -11.71 -3.42 22.13
CA GLY A 224 -11.94 -3.54 23.57
C GLY A 224 -10.63 -3.53 24.38
N PHE A 225 -10.72 -3.35 25.70
CA PHE A 225 -9.53 -3.16 26.55
C PHE A 225 -8.51 -4.30 26.46
N VAL A 226 -8.97 -5.54 26.62
CA VAL A 226 -8.10 -6.73 26.56
C VAL A 226 -7.55 -6.94 25.14
N GLY A 227 -8.39 -6.74 24.11
CA GLY A 227 -7.98 -6.85 22.70
C GLY A 227 -6.94 -5.81 22.33
N ALA A 228 -7.09 -4.56 22.79
CA ALA A 228 -6.13 -3.48 22.59
C ALA A 228 -4.76 -3.78 23.23
N ILE A 229 -4.71 -4.30 24.46
CA ILE A 229 -3.44 -4.69 25.09
C ILE A 229 -2.76 -5.81 24.29
N LYS A 230 -3.52 -6.85 23.91
CA LYS A 230 -3.02 -7.96 23.10
C LYS A 230 -2.53 -7.47 21.73
N PHE A 231 -3.26 -6.56 21.11
CA PHE A 231 -2.90 -5.92 19.84
C PHE A 231 -1.56 -5.20 19.95
N MET A 232 -1.42 -4.30 20.93
CA MET A 232 -0.23 -3.49 21.06
C MET A 232 1.02 -4.34 21.28
N TRP A 233 0.90 -5.38 22.12
CA TRP A 233 2.00 -6.29 22.39
C TRP A 233 2.35 -7.19 21.19
N ASN A 234 1.36 -7.88 20.62
CA ASN A 234 1.60 -8.82 19.54
C ASN A 234 1.88 -8.12 18.20
N GLY A 235 1.21 -7.02 17.93
CA GLY A 235 1.45 -6.17 16.77
C GLY A 235 2.87 -5.60 16.79
N TYR A 236 3.35 -5.13 17.95
CA TYR A 236 4.75 -4.70 18.08
C TYR A 236 5.72 -5.88 17.86
N LYS A 237 5.47 -7.04 18.47
CA LYS A 237 6.27 -8.26 18.26
C LYS A 237 6.26 -8.74 16.81
N PHE A 238 5.17 -8.54 16.08
CA PHE A 238 5.04 -8.88 14.67
C PHE A 238 5.81 -7.89 13.78
N ALA A 239 5.63 -6.59 14.05
CA ALA A 239 6.25 -5.51 13.28
C ALA A 239 7.77 -5.48 13.48
N LYS A 240 8.26 -5.64 14.72
CA LYS A 240 9.68 -5.54 15.05
C LYS A 240 10.60 -6.38 14.15
N PRO A 241 10.41 -7.69 13.93
CA PRO A 241 11.28 -8.45 13.04
C PRO A 241 11.00 -8.21 11.55
N ARG A 242 9.78 -7.78 11.18
CA ARG A 242 9.34 -7.62 9.78
C ARG A 242 9.63 -6.23 9.20
N VAL A 243 9.78 -5.25 10.08
CA VAL A 243 10.07 -3.83 9.79
C VAL A 243 11.42 -3.43 10.38
N GLY A 244 11.91 -4.16 11.39
CA GLY A 244 13.04 -3.71 12.24
C GLY A 244 14.40 -3.75 11.59
N PHE A 245 15.30 -3.05 12.27
CA PHE A 245 16.46 -2.34 11.75
C PHE A 245 17.64 -3.20 11.27
N ASP A 246 17.56 -4.51 11.44
CA ASP A 246 18.71 -5.39 11.28
C ASP A 246 18.81 -5.92 9.84
N GLU A 247 19.93 -5.60 9.18
CA GLU A 247 20.36 -6.30 7.95
C GLU A 247 21.11 -7.58 8.32
N GLY A 248 21.07 -8.60 7.46
CA GLY A 248 21.77 -9.85 7.76
C GLY A 248 21.80 -10.83 6.60
N LYS A 249 22.47 -11.97 6.82
CA LYS A 249 22.37 -13.13 5.91
C LYS A 249 20.90 -13.56 5.84
N GLY A 250 20.40 -13.73 4.62
CA GLY A 250 18.99 -14.07 4.36
C GLY A 250 18.67 -15.56 4.58
N TRP A 251 17.38 -15.87 4.66
CA TRP A 251 16.77 -17.20 4.82
C TRP A 251 17.40 -18.06 5.94
N THR A 252 16.94 -17.83 7.17
CA THR A 252 16.88 -18.87 8.22
C THR A 252 15.43 -19.24 8.44
#